data_AF-A0AAU6AMD8-F1
#
_entry.id   AF-A0AAU6AMD8-F1
#
_cell.length_a   1.000
_cell.length_b   1.000
_cell.length_c   1.000
_cell.angle_alpha   90.00
_cell.angle_beta   90.00
_cell.angle_gamma   90.00
#
_symmetry.space_group_name_H-M   'P 1'
#
loop_
_entity.id
_entity.type
_entity.pdbx_description
1 polymer ?
#
loop_
_entity_poly.entity_id
_entity_poly.type
_entity_poly.pdbx_seq_one_letter_code
_entity_poly.pdbx_strand_id
1 'polypeptide(L)'
;MTIQEQAQQLEQLADQVPTGIALATKSELADLQSQVLGLLGETSTATAIQGSIQLASQQIDDVAAALENVRIQIKDAAQHHLQG
;
A
#
# COMPACT_ATOMS: atom_id res chain seq x y z
N MET A 1 1.62 4.59 -32.64
CA MET A 1 1.44 3.76 -31.44
C MET A 1 0.22 2.87 -31.67
N THR A 2 0.40 1.56 -31.67
CA THR A 2 -0.66 0.58 -31.89
C THR A 2 -1.45 0.33 -30.61
N ILE A 3 -2.61 -0.31 -30.74
CA ILE A 3 -3.42 -0.76 -29.61
C ILE A 3 -2.64 -1.75 -28.72
N GLN A 4 -1.85 -2.62 -29.33
CA GLN A 4 -1.00 -3.58 -28.62
C GLN A 4 0.11 -2.86 -27.83
N GLU A 5 0.75 -1.86 -28.43
CA GLU A 5 1.77 -1.04 -27.75
C GLU A 5 1.17 -0.26 -26.57
N GLN A 6 -0.05 0.28 -26.72
CA GLN A 6 -0.76 0.97 -25.63
C GLN A 6 -1.12 0.02 -24.48
N ALA A 7 -1.65 -1.16 -24.78
CA ALA A 7 -1.97 -2.16 -23.76
C ALA A 7 -0.71 -2.61 -22.99
N GLN A 8 0.41 -2.82 -23.68
CA GLN A 8 1.69 -3.15 -23.03
C GLN A 8 2.19 -2.03 -22.11
N GLN A 9 2.06 -0.77 -22.53
CA GLN A 9 2.43 0.37 -21.69
C GLN A 9 1.55 0.49 -20.43
N LEU A 10 0.25 0.21 -20.55
CA LEU A 10 -0.67 0.21 -19.41
C LEU A 10 -0.35 -0.90 -18.41
N GLU A 11 -0.04 -2.12 -18.88
CA GLU A 11 0.41 -3.20 -17.98
C GLU A 11 1.68 -2.81 -17.21
N GLN A 12 2.67 -2.24 -17.90
CA GLN A 12 3.89 -1.74 -17.26
C GLN A 12 3.63 -0.61 -16.27
N LEU A 13 2.61 0.21 -16.51
CA LEU A 13 2.21 1.27 -15.59
C LEU A 13 1.50 0.71 -14.35
N ALA A 14 0.65 -0.31 -14.51
CA ALA A 14 0.00 -0.98 -13.39
C ALA A 14 1.04 -1.59 -12.43
N ASP A 15 2.10 -2.20 -12.97
CA ASP A 15 3.17 -2.80 -12.17
C ASP A 15 4.01 -1.76 -11.39
N GLN A 16 3.91 -0.48 -11.73
CA GLN A 16 4.55 0.63 -10.99
C GLN A 16 3.73 1.13 -9.80
N VAL A 17 2.48 0.66 -9.63
CA VAL A 17 1.64 1.09 -8.51
C VAL A 17 2.24 0.58 -7.19
N PRO A 18 2.54 1.46 -6.20
CA PRO A 18 3.37 1.12 -5.04
C PRO A 18 2.62 0.39 -3.91
N THR A 19 1.83 -0.64 -4.23
CA THR A 19 1.10 -1.44 -3.23
C THR A 19 2.03 -2.09 -2.21
N GLY A 20 3.17 -2.62 -2.68
CA GLY A 20 4.19 -3.23 -1.83
C GLY A 20 4.83 -2.27 -0.83
N ILE A 21 5.00 -1.00 -1.20
CA ILE A 21 5.56 0.03 -0.30
C ILE A 21 4.60 0.27 0.86
N ALA A 22 3.30 0.40 0.60
CA ALA A 22 2.30 0.56 1.65
C ALA A 22 2.33 -0.63 2.64
N LEU A 23 2.36 -1.86 2.13
CA LEU A 23 2.45 -3.07 2.97
C LEU A 23 3.76 -3.14 3.78
N ALA A 24 4.87 -2.71 3.19
CA ALA A 24 6.16 -2.64 3.88
C ALA A 24 6.12 -1.61 5.02
N THR A 25 5.59 -0.40 4.78
CA THR A 25 5.43 0.63 5.82
C THR A 25 4.56 0.15 6.97
N LYS A 26 3.49 -0.61 6.70
CA LYS A 26 2.67 -1.22 7.76
C LYS A 26 3.50 -2.19 8.63
N SER A 27 4.36 -2.98 8.01
CA SER A 27 5.23 -3.93 8.72
C SER A 27 6.25 -3.18 9.60
N GLU A 28 6.88 -2.13 9.06
CA GLU A 28 7.79 -1.27 9.81
C GLU A 28 7.11 -0.59 11.01
N LEU A 29 5.83 -0.21 10.90
CA LEU A 29 5.06 0.32 12.02
C LEU A 29 4.83 -0.72 13.14
N ALA A 30 4.63 -1.99 12.80
CA ALA A 30 4.51 -3.06 13.79
C ALA A 30 5.83 -3.30 14.52
N ASP A 31 6.96 -3.24 13.82
CA ASP A 31 8.29 -3.31 14.42
C ASP A 31 8.56 -2.11 15.33
N LEU A 32 8.16 -0.91 14.91
CA LEU A 32 8.25 0.30 15.72
C LEU A 32 7.41 0.18 17.00
N GLN A 33 6.21 -0.38 16.90
CA GLN A 33 5.34 -0.63 18.05
C GLN A 33 6.02 -1.52 19.09
N SER A 34 6.66 -2.59 18.61
CA SER A 34 7.39 -3.55 19.46
C SER A 34 8.60 -2.90 20.13
N GLN A 35 9.35 -2.06 19.40
CA GLN A 35 10.48 -1.31 19.94
C GLN A 35 10.05 -0.28 20.99
N VAL A 36 8.96 0.45 20.76
CA VAL A 36 8.42 1.41 21.73
C VAL A 36 8.05 0.72 23.04
N LEU A 37 7.37 -0.43 22.96
CA LEU A 37 7.02 -1.21 24.14
C LEU A 37 8.26 -1.73 24.86
N GLY A 38 9.27 -2.21 24.13
CA GLY A 38 10.53 -2.68 24.72
C GLY A 38 11.32 -1.58 25.44
N LEU A 39 11.30 -0.36 24.91
CA LEU A 39 12.04 0.78 25.48
C LEU A 39 11.32 1.44 26.66
N LEU A 40 10.00 1.60 26.56
CA LEU A 40 9.21 2.37 27.53
C LEU A 40 8.47 1.48 28.53
N GLY A 41 8.37 0.17 28.27
CA GLY A 41 7.53 -0.74 29.04
C GLY A 41 6.04 -0.38 28.95
N GLU A 42 5.26 -0.89 29.90
CA GLU A 42 3.82 -0.62 30.02
C GLU A 42 3.57 0.73 30.70
N THR A 43 3.93 1.82 30.01
CA THR A 43 3.66 3.19 30.46
C THR A 43 2.52 3.82 29.68
N SER A 44 1.88 4.85 30.25
CA SER A 44 0.84 5.63 29.56
C SER A 44 1.35 6.26 28.26
N THR A 45 2.61 6.68 28.21
CA THR A 45 3.27 7.18 27.01
C THR A 45 3.38 6.10 25.93
N ALA A 46 3.79 4.88 26.29
CA ALA A 46 3.85 3.76 25.36
C ALA A 46 2.46 3.44 24.79
N THR A 47 1.42 3.42 25.63
CA THR A 47 0.03 3.20 25.18
C THR A 47 -0.45 4.28 24.21
N ALA A 48 -0.14 5.56 24.47
CA ALA A 48 -0.51 6.66 23.57
C ALA A 48 0.17 6.55 22.20
N ILE A 49 1.46 6.17 22.17
CA ILE A 49 2.20 5.94 20.93
C ILE A 49 1.64 4.72 20.19
N GLN A 50 1.35 3.62 20.90
CA GLN A 50 0.73 2.43 20.31
C GLN A 50 -0.61 2.75 19.63
N GLY A 51 -1.45 3.57 20.26
CA GLY A 51 -2.70 4.03 19.66
C GLY A 51 -2.46 4.85 18.38
N SER A 52 -1.46 5.73 18.38
CA SER A 52 -1.09 6.51 17.19
C SER A 52 -0.56 5.63 16.05
N ILE A 53 0.24 4.61 16.38
CA ILE A 53 0.75 3.62 15.41
C ILE A 53 -0.39 2.78 14.83
N GLN A 54 -1.36 2.37 15.65
CA GLN A 54 -2.54 1.64 15.17
C GLN A 54 -3.38 2.47 14.20
N LEU A 55 -3.60 3.76 14.50
CA LEU A 55 -4.30 4.67 13.58
C LEU A 55 -3.56 4.83 12.26
N ALA A 56 -2.23 4.97 12.29
CA ALA A 56 -1.42 5.04 11.08
C ALA A 56 -1.46 3.71 10.29
N SER A 57 -1.42 2.58 10.98
CA SER A 57 -1.51 1.25 10.35
C SER A 57 -2.84 1.05 9.61
N GLN A 58 -3.94 1.52 10.19
CA GLN A 58 -5.26 1.47 9.55
C GLN A 58 -5.31 2.36 8.30
N GLN A 59 -4.76 3.58 8.37
CA GLN A 59 -4.68 4.45 7.20
C GLN A 59 -3.85 3.83 6.07
N ILE A 60 -2.79 3.10 6.41
CA ILE A 60 -1.98 2.38 5.43
C ILE A 60 -2.76 1.23 4.80
N ASP A 61 -3.60 0.51 5.55
CA ASP A 61 -4.49 -0.51 4.98
C ASP A 61 -5.44 0.10 3.93
N ASP A 62 -6.04 1.25 4.25
CA ASP A 62 -6.94 1.95 3.34
C ASP A 62 -6.18 2.42 2.08
N VAL A 63 -4.96 2.95 2.25
CA VAL A 63 -4.09 3.35 1.13
C VAL A 63 -3.69 2.15 0.28
N ALA A 64 -3.30 1.02 0.89
CA ALA A 64 -2.92 -0.19 0.17
C ALA A 64 -4.09 -0.73 -0.67
N ALA A 65 -5.30 -0.74 -0.11
CA ALA A 65 -6.51 -1.11 -0.83
C ALA A 65 -6.84 -0.12 -1.97
N ALA A 66 -6.70 1.18 -1.75
CA ALA A 66 -6.91 2.18 -2.79
C ALA A 66 -5.90 2.04 -3.94
N LEU A 67 -4.63 1.82 -3.62
CA LEU A 67 -3.57 1.57 -4.60
C LEU A 67 -3.85 0.28 -5.39
N GLU A 68 -4.26 -0.79 -4.73
CA GLU A 68 -4.61 -2.03 -5.41
C GLU A 68 -5.79 -1.85 -6.38
N ASN A 69 -6.81 -1.07 -6.00
CA ASN A 69 -7.89 -0.72 -6.91
C ASN A 69 -7.40 0.09 -8.13
N VAL A 70 -6.46 1.03 -7.95
CA VAL A 70 -5.85 1.76 -9.07
C VAL A 70 -5.11 0.81 -10.00
N ARG A 71 -4.32 -0.13 -9.44
CA ARG A 71 -3.61 -1.15 -10.21
C ARG A 71 -4.56 -1.99 -11.06
N ILE A 72 -5.66 -2.46 -10.46
CA ILE A 72 -6.69 -3.24 -11.16
C ILE A 72 -7.31 -2.42 -12.30
N GLN A 73 -7.72 -1.18 -12.06
CA GLN A 73 -8.32 -0.33 -13.09
C GLN A 73 -7.40 -0.09 -14.29
N ILE A 74 -6.08 0.06 -14.05
CA ILE A 74 -5.10 0.21 -15.15
C ILE A 74 -4.99 -1.10 -15.95
N LYS A 75 -4.96 -2.27 -15.29
CA LYS A 75 -4.94 -3.56 -15.99
C LYS A 75 -6.22 -3.82 -16.78
N ASP A 76 -7.37 -3.50 -16.22
CA ASP A 76 -8.66 -3.61 -16.91
C ASP A 76 -8.68 -2.74 -18.17
N ALA A 77 -8.16 -1.51 -18.09
CA ALA A 77 -8.00 -0.64 -19.25
C ALA A 77 -7.05 -1.23 -20.31
N ALA A 78 -5.96 -1.89 -19.92
CA ALA A 78 -5.07 -2.59 -20.85
C ALA A 78 -5.79 -3.74 -21.56
N GLN A 79 -6.56 -4.54 -20.81
CA GLN A 79 -7.33 -5.65 -21.35
C GLN A 79 -8.44 -5.20 -22.30
N HIS A 80 -9.13 -4.10 -21.98
CA HIS A 80 -10.15 -3.53 -22.86
C HIS A 80 -9.56 -3.08 -24.20
N HIS A 81 -8.36 -2.51 -24.21
CA HIS A 81 -7.67 -2.18 -25.47
C HIS A 81 -7.38 -3.43 -26.30
N LEU A 82 -7.04 -4.57 -25.70
CA LEU A 82 -6.77 -5.80 -26.46
C LEU A 82 -8.04 -6.46 -27.03
N GLN A 83 -9.22 -6.12 -26.50
CA GLN A 83 -10.51 -6.70 -26.88
C GLN A 83 -11.32 -5.84 -27.86
N GLY A 84 -10.97 -4.56 -28.02
CA GLY A 84 -11.60 -3.61 -28.96
C GLY A 84 -10.79 -3.40 -30.22
#